data_AF-A0AAE1X7Q3-F1
#
_entry.id   AF-A0AAE1X7Q3-F1
#
_cell.length_a   1.000
_cell.length_b   1.000
_cell.length_c   1.000
_cell.angle_alpha   90.00
_cell.angle_beta   90.00
_cell.angle_gamma   90.00
#
_symmetry.space_group_name_H-M   'P 1'
#
loop_
_entity.id
_entity.type
_entity.pdbx_description
1 polymer ?
#
loop_
_entity_poly.entity_id
_entity_poly.type
_entity_poly.pdbx_seq_one_letter_code
_entity_poly.pdbx_strand_id
1 'polypeptide(L)'
;MKETFRGVYAGDPSKLSMKAAFGKVWKLEKNGGSIIGGTFKAIQEKSSSPRAPRDPRLPKPKGQTVGSFKRGLVMLPNAISSSLGNKVKLSWRLTTITTLENGGYLLTYETPSGMVSLRSRSVVMTVPSYVASTILRPLSAVAADALLKLYYPPVAAVTISYPKEAIRKECLIDGELKGFGQLHPRSQGVETLEMCPFKFSVALDMNSVMYSRLLKRATYDIPTQICEFLILRAIDFAAPKAQLLMLDSSCGGLTKSQLVDSVDRDLRKMLINTNAPDPLVLGVRVWPQAIPQFMIGHLDVLDTAQNALSNGGFKGLFLGGNYVSGVALGRCVEGAYDVAEEVTDYLSQYVYRQECN
;
A
#
# COMPACT_ATOMS: atom_id res chain seq x y z
N MET A 1 -10.81 17.05 3.54
CA MET A 1 -9.51 16.49 3.99
C MET A 1 -9.66 15.12 4.66
N LYS A 2 -10.53 14.97 5.68
CA LYS A 2 -10.76 13.69 6.38
C LYS A 2 -11.05 12.52 5.43
N GLU A 3 -11.90 12.71 4.40
CA GLU A 3 -12.23 11.62 3.46
C GLU A 3 -11.05 11.24 2.55
N THR A 4 -10.24 12.21 2.10
CA THR A 4 -9.01 11.93 1.35
C THR A 4 -8.04 11.05 2.15
N PHE A 5 -7.96 11.28 3.47
CA PHE A 5 -7.12 10.48 4.36
C PHE A 5 -7.60 9.03 4.45
N ARG A 6 -8.92 8.82 4.47
CA ARG A 6 -9.52 7.48 4.45
C ARG A 6 -9.26 6.74 3.13
N GLY A 7 -9.32 7.43 1.99
CA GLY A 7 -9.08 6.82 0.68
C GLY A 7 -7.65 6.30 0.48
N VAL A 8 -6.66 6.84 1.19
CA VAL A 8 -5.24 6.44 1.06
C VAL A 8 -4.83 5.38 2.08
N TYR A 9 -5.21 5.57 3.35
CA TYR A 9 -4.78 4.69 4.44
C TYR A 9 -5.81 3.63 4.80
N ALA A 10 -7.07 3.80 4.41
CA ALA A 10 -8.18 3.03 4.93
C ALA A 10 -8.17 2.94 6.48
N GLY A 11 -7.80 4.08 7.11
CA GLY A 11 -7.53 4.24 8.54
C GLY A 11 -8.07 5.53 9.14
N ASP A 12 -8.22 5.57 10.47
CA ASP A 12 -9.01 6.60 11.15
C ASP A 12 -8.25 7.93 11.12
N PRO A 13 -8.76 8.97 10.43
CA PRO A 13 -8.06 10.23 10.30
C PRO A 13 -7.75 10.90 11.65
N SER A 14 -8.51 10.60 12.71
CA SER A 14 -8.27 11.12 14.06
C SER A 14 -7.06 10.48 14.76
N LYS A 15 -6.66 9.28 14.30
CA LYS A 15 -5.56 8.51 14.88
C LYS A 15 -4.27 8.58 14.06
N LEU A 16 -4.34 9.07 12.81
CA LEU A 16 -3.20 9.18 11.91
C LEU A 16 -2.30 10.38 12.28
N SER A 17 -0.98 10.15 12.25
CA SER A 17 0.03 11.19 12.40
C SER A 17 0.10 12.05 11.14
N MET A 18 -0.20 13.33 11.26
CA MET A 18 -0.10 14.30 10.16
C MET A 18 1.33 14.36 9.60
N LYS A 19 2.34 14.33 10.49
CA LYS A 19 3.76 14.37 10.13
C LYS A 19 4.18 13.13 9.35
N ALA A 20 3.74 11.94 9.77
CA ALA A 20 4.11 10.69 9.11
C ALA A 20 3.30 10.45 7.82
N ALA A 21 1.97 10.59 7.88
CA ALA A 21 1.09 10.27 6.76
C ALA A 21 1.09 11.34 5.66
N PHE A 22 1.32 12.61 6.02
CA PHE A 22 1.22 13.75 5.11
C PHE A 22 2.38 14.73 5.30
N GLY A 23 3.61 14.21 5.41
CA GLY A 23 4.82 15.01 5.67
C GLY A 23 5.02 16.19 4.73
N LYS A 24 4.55 16.12 3.47
CA LYS A 24 4.58 17.28 2.54
C LYS A 24 3.68 18.42 3.02
N VAL A 25 2.46 18.12 3.47
CA VAL A 25 1.53 19.13 4.00
C VAL A 25 2.05 19.68 5.33
N TRP A 26 2.63 18.82 6.18
CA TRP A 26 3.25 19.23 7.45
C TRP A 26 4.39 20.24 7.22
N LYS A 27 5.23 19.99 6.21
CA LYS A 27 6.31 20.89 5.82
C LYS A 27 5.79 22.25 5.33
N LEU A 28 4.65 22.30 4.62
CA LEU A 28 4.08 23.57 4.16
C LEU A 28 3.69 24.45 5.35
N GLU A 29 2.97 23.89 6.32
CA GLU A 29 2.60 24.62 7.54
C GLU A 29 3.84 25.12 8.29
N LYS A 30 4.85 24.25 8.48
CA LYS A 30 6.10 24.63 9.15
C LYS A 30 6.88 25.72 8.41
N ASN A 31 6.94 25.66 7.08
CA ASN A 31 7.77 26.56 6.30
C ASN A 31 7.14 27.94 6.09
N GLY A 32 5.81 28.04 6.11
CA GLY A 32 5.08 29.27 5.80
C GLY A 32 4.06 29.71 6.85
N GLY A 33 4.08 29.14 8.06
CA GLY A 33 3.16 29.47 9.17
C GLY A 33 1.70 29.07 8.96
N SER A 34 1.33 28.71 7.73
CA SER A 34 0.02 28.20 7.31
C SER A 34 0.20 27.37 6.03
N ILE A 35 -0.79 26.54 5.68
CA ILE A 35 -0.76 25.75 4.44
C ILE A 35 -0.69 26.68 3.20
N ILE A 36 -1.45 27.77 3.22
CA ILE A 36 -1.49 28.75 2.12
C ILE A 36 -0.14 29.46 2.00
N GLY A 37 0.38 29.99 3.11
CA GLY A 37 1.70 30.65 3.13
C GLY A 37 2.83 29.71 2.71
N GLY A 38 2.80 28.46 3.16
CA GLY A 38 3.74 27.42 2.74
C GLY A 38 3.68 27.12 1.25
N THR A 39 2.48 27.13 0.67
CA THR A 39 2.28 26.91 -0.77
C THR A 39 2.88 28.05 -1.59
N PHE A 40 2.63 29.31 -1.20
CA PHE A 40 3.25 30.47 -1.86
C PHE A 40 4.77 30.42 -1.81
N LYS A 41 5.34 30.11 -0.63
CA LYS A 41 6.79 29.99 -0.46
C LYS A 41 7.38 28.85 -1.30
N ALA A 42 6.73 27.69 -1.35
CA ALA A 42 7.15 26.57 -2.19
C ALA A 42 7.08 26.87 -3.71
N ILE A 43 6.17 27.76 -4.14
CA ILE A 43 6.10 28.24 -5.53
C ILE A 43 7.25 29.21 -5.80
N GLN A 44 7.53 30.13 -4.88
CA GLN A 44 8.65 31.07 -4.98
C GLN A 44 9.99 30.33 -5.07
N GLU A 45 10.24 29.37 -4.19
CA GLU A 45 11.44 28.51 -4.20
C GLU A 45 11.57 27.67 -5.49
N LYS A 46 10.44 27.23 -6.07
CA LYS A 46 10.45 26.53 -7.37
C LYS A 46 10.75 27.46 -8.54
N SER A 47 10.40 28.74 -8.45
CA SER A 47 10.72 29.70 -9.50
C SER A 47 12.22 30.04 -9.53
N SER A 48 12.89 29.95 -8.38
CA SER A 48 14.34 30.20 -8.25
C SER A 48 15.22 29.01 -8.64
N SER A 49 14.67 27.80 -8.77
CA SER A 49 15.44 26.56 -9.01
C SER A 49 14.92 25.81 -10.24
N PRO A 50 15.63 25.81 -11.40
CA PRO A 50 15.18 25.09 -12.58
C PRO A 50 15.14 23.57 -12.33
N ARG A 51 14.03 22.94 -12.70
CA ARG A 51 13.90 21.48 -12.61
C ARG A 51 14.76 20.80 -13.67
N ALA A 52 15.30 19.63 -13.32
CA ALA A 52 15.90 18.73 -14.30
C ALA A 52 14.90 18.48 -15.46
N PRO A 53 15.37 18.46 -16.72
CA PRO A 53 14.51 18.29 -17.87
C PRO A 53 13.80 16.93 -17.80
N ARG A 54 12.49 16.93 -18.09
CA ARG A 54 11.69 15.70 -18.13
C ARG A 54 12.15 14.84 -19.31
N ASP A 55 12.28 13.53 -19.08
CA ASP A 55 12.58 12.57 -20.15
C ASP A 55 11.55 12.70 -21.30
N PRO A 56 11.99 13.02 -22.53
CA PRO A 56 11.10 13.21 -23.69
C PRO A 56 10.26 11.98 -24.04
N ARG A 57 10.69 10.78 -23.64
CA ARG A 57 9.97 9.52 -23.89
C ARG A 57 8.72 9.38 -23.01
N LEU A 58 8.63 10.14 -21.92
CA LEU A 58 7.49 10.07 -21.01
C LEU A 58 6.31 10.87 -21.55
N PRO A 59 5.09 10.29 -21.59
CA PRO A 59 3.92 11.02 -22.04
C PRO A 59 3.69 12.25 -21.16
N LYS A 60 3.25 13.36 -21.76
CA LYS A 60 2.83 14.55 -21.01
C LYS A 60 1.49 14.22 -20.31
N PRO A 61 1.42 14.26 -18.97
CA PRO A 61 0.17 14.00 -18.27
C PRO A 61 -0.87 15.06 -18.65
N LYS A 62 -2.07 14.63 -19.05
CA LYS A 62 -3.20 15.52 -19.34
C LYS A 62 -3.96 15.78 -18.04
N GLY A 63 -3.69 16.88 -17.35
CA GLY A 63 -4.35 17.24 -16.09
C GLY A 63 -3.93 16.38 -14.89
N GLN A 64 -4.75 16.36 -13.83
CA GLN A 64 -4.53 15.53 -12.65
C GLN A 64 -5.10 14.12 -12.89
N THR A 65 -4.45 13.33 -13.75
CA THR A 65 -4.90 11.96 -14.05
C THR A 65 -4.17 10.94 -13.17
N VAL A 66 -4.94 10.09 -12.49
CA VAL A 66 -4.45 8.81 -11.97
C VAL A 66 -4.10 7.91 -13.17
N GLY A 67 -2.92 7.29 -13.15
CA GLY A 67 -2.42 6.48 -14.25
C GLY A 67 -2.22 5.02 -13.84
N SER A 68 -2.40 4.11 -14.80
CA SER A 68 -2.04 2.70 -14.69
C SER A 68 -1.32 2.28 -15.98
N PHE A 69 -0.79 1.06 -16.02
CA PHE A 69 -0.18 0.50 -17.23
C PHE A 69 -1.22 -0.22 -18.09
N LYS A 70 -0.92 -0.41 -19.37
CA LYS A 70 -1.82 -1.01 -20.37
C LYS A 70 -2.32 -2.42 -20.01
N ARG A 71 -1.59 -3.17 -19.16
CA ARG A 71 -1.99 -4.49 -18.64
C ARG A 71 -2.10 -4.49 -17.10
N GLY A 72 -2.41 -3.33 -16.52
CA GLY A 72 -2.52 -3.14 -15.07
C GLY A 72 -1.19 -2.98 -14.35
N LEU A 73 -1.25 -2.69 -13.05
CA LEU A 73 -0.08 -2.40 -12.21
C LEU A 73 0.92 -3.56 -12.12
N VAL A 74 0.49 -4.79 -12.40
CA VAL A 74 1.37 -5.98 -12.44
C VAL A 74 2.49 -5.87 -13.48
N MET A 75 2.35 -5.00 -14.50
CA MET A 75 3.41 -4.77 -15.48
C MET A 75 4.72 -4.29 -14.84
N LEU A 76 4.64 -3.45 -13.81
CA LEU A 76 5.82 -2.89 -13.17
C LEU A 76 6.67 -3.96 -12.45
N PRO A 77 6.14 -4.75 -11.48
CA PRO A 77 6.93 -5.79 -10.84
C PRO A 77 7.37 -6.88 -11.82
N ASN A 78 6.58 -7.21 -12.85
CA ASN A 78 6.99 -8.17 -13.87
C ASN A 78 8.19 -7.67 -14.68
N ALA A 79 8.18 -6.40 -15.11
CA ALA A 79 9.29 -5.81 -15.85
C ALA A 79 10.58 -5.77 -15.00
N ILE A 80 10.47 -5.42 -13.71
CA ILE A 80 11.59 -5.44 -12.76
C ILE A 80 12.13 -6.87 -12.62
N SER A 81 11.25 -7.85 -12.42
CA SER A 81 11.61 -9.27 -12.31
C SER A 81 12.36 -9.76 -13.55
N SER A 82 11.83 -9.46 -14.74
CA SER A 82 12.49 -9.79 -16.01
C SER A 82 13.87 -9.13 -16.16
N SER A 83 14.02 -7.88 -15.73
CA SER A 83 15.30 -7.16 -15.78
C SER A 83 16.34 -7.71 -14.81
N LEU A 84 15.91 -8.25 -13.66
CA LEU A 84 16.80 -8.82 -12.65
C LEU A 84 17.12 -10.30 -12.90
N GLY A 85 16.27 -11.00 -13.65
CA GLY A 85 16.48 -12.38 -14.07
C GLY A 85 16.67 -13.34 -12.88
N ASN A 86 17.75 -14.13 -12.92
CA ASN A 86 18.04 -15.16 -11.92
C ASN A 86 18.38 -14.63 -10.51
N LYS A 87 18.55 -13.30 -10.35
CA LYS A 87 18.76 -12.64 -9.05
C LYS A 87 17.48 -12.62 -8.22
N VAL A 88 16.30 -12.68 -8.86
CA VAL A 88 15.03 -12.81 -8.16
C VAL A 88 14.78 -14.28 -7.83
N LYS A 89 14.68 -14.58 -6.54
CA LYS A 89 14.37 -15.93 -6.05
C LYS A 89 12.93 -15.96 -5.53
N LEU A 90 12.06 -16.67 -6.24
CA LEU A 90 10.67 -16.89 -5.84
C LEU A 90 10.57 -18.11 -4.92
N SER A 91 9.59 -18.09 -4.01
CA SER A 91 9.39 -19.15 -3.01
C SER A 91 10.59 -19.37 -2.07
N TRP A 92 11.41 -18.32 -1.87
CA TRP A 92 12.49 -18.32 -0.89
C TRP A 92 12.03 -17.52 0.32
N ARG A 93 11.87 -18.20 1.46
CA ARG A 93 11.44 -17.57 2.72
C ARG A 93 12.64 -17.47 3.65
N LEU A 94 13.04 -16.24 3.99
CA LEU A 94 14.06 -16.01 5.03
C LEU A 94 13.50 -16.49 6.38
N THR A 95 14.19 -17.45 7.00
CA THR A 95 13.82 -18.01 8.32
C THR A 95 14.70 -17.47 9.44
N THR A 96 15.98 -17.23 9.16
CA THR A 96 16.93 -16.79 10.18
C THR A 96 17.96 -15.84 9.59
N ILE A 97 18.35 -14.86 10.39
CA ILE A 97 19.47 -13.94 10.15
C ILE A 97 20.40 -13.99 11.37
N THR A 98 21.68 -14.19 11.15
CA THR A 98 22.72 -14.09 12.19
C THR A 98 23.85 -13.19 11.72
N THR A 99 24.56 -12.58 12.66
CA THR A 99 25.77 -11.80 12.37
C THR A 99 26.97 -12.73 12.17
N LEU A 100 27.91 -12.29 11.34
CA LEU A 100 29.19 -12.96 11.13
C LEU A 100 30.32 -12.22 11.86
N GLU A 101 31.33 -12.94 12.35
CA GLU A 101 32.47 -12.37 13.09
C GLU A 101 33.26 -11.34 12.26
N ASN A 102 33.37 -11.54 10.95
CA ASN A 102 34.08 -10.65 10.03
C ASN A 102 33.19 -9.51 9.46
N GLY A 103 32.02 -9.29 10.06
CA GLY A 103 31.02 -8.32 9.61
C GLY A 103 30.15 -8.83 8.46
N GLY A 104 28.88 -8.45 8.49
CA GLY A 104 27.85 -8.95 7.57
C GLY A 104 26.97 -10.01 8.23
N TYR A 105 26.23 -10.73 7.40
CA TYR A 105 25.09 -11.54 7.80
C TYR A 105 25.10 -12.91 7.11
N LEU A 106 24.73 -13.94 7.86
CA LEU A 106 24.33 -15.23 7.33
C LEU A 106 22.80 -15.31 7.34
N LEU A 107 22.24 -15.58 6.16
CA LEU A 107 20.82 -15.60 5.89
C LEU A 107 20.42 -17.02 5.52
N THR A 108 19.52 -17.63 6.29
CA THR A 108 19.03 -18.98 6.01
C THR A 108 17.63 -18.90 5.42
N TYR A 109 17.44 -19.54 4.27
CA TYR A 109 16.21 -19.55 3.51
C TYR A 109 15.66 -20.97 3.41
N GLU A 110 14.35 -21.08 3.61
CA GLU A 110 13.57 -22.22 3.15
C GLU A 110 13.26 -22.01 1.66
N THR A 111 13.58 -23.01 0.83
CA THR A 111 13.42 -22.96 -0.63
C THR A 111 12.76 -24.24 -1.15
N PRO A 112 12.26 -24.28 -2.40
CA PRO A 112 11.68 -25.49 -2.98
C PRO A 112 12.63 -26.69 -3.05
N SER A 113 13.95 -26.45 -2.99
CA SER A 113 14.99 -27.49 -3.04
C SER A 113 15.58 -27.81 -1.67
N GLY A 114 14.97 -27.29 -0.58
CA GLY A 114 15.47 -27.43 0.78
C GLY A 114 16.08 -26.15 1.34
N MET A 115 16.78 -26.28 2.47
CA MET A 115 17.37 -25.15 3.17
C MET A 115 18.65 -24.68 2.48
N VAL A 116 18.79 -23.36 2.30
CA VAL A 116 19.98 -22.73 1.70
C VAL A 116 20.43 -21.56 2.57
N SER A 117 21.74 -21.43 2.80
CA SER A 117 22.32 -20.28 3.50
C SER A 117 23.14 -19.40 2.55
N LEU A 118 22.96 -18.09 2.67
CA LEU A 118 23.67 -17.08 1.90
C LEU A 118 24.40 -16.12 2.82
N ARG A 119 25.57 -15.64 2.40
CA ARG A 119 26.29 -14.58 3.09
C ARG A 119 26.08 -13.26 2.36
N SER A 120 25.85 -12.19 3.12
CA SER A 120 25.77 -10.83 2.58
C SER A 120 26.43 -9.83 3.52
N ARG A 121 26.97 -8.74 2.98
CA ARG A 121 27.49 -7.62 3.78
C ARG A 121 26.39 -6.69 4.26
N SER A 122 25.36 -6.49 3.45
CA SER A 122 24.20 -5.68 3.78
C SER A 122 22.90 -6.44 3.51
N VAL A 123 21.85 -6.04 4.23
CA VAL A 123 20.51 -6.63 4.14
C VAL A 123 19.50 -5.50 4.17
N VAL A 124 18.61 -5.46 3.19
CA VAL A 124 17.49 -4.51 3.17
C VAL A 124 16.20 -5.28 3.45
N MET A 125 15.53 -4.94 4.54
CA MET A 125 14.28 -5.57 4.98
C MET A 125 13.08 -4.84 4.38
N THR A 126 12.57 -5.33 3.26
CA THR A 126 11.37 -4.79 2.59
C THR A 126 10.10 -5.59 2.86
N VAL A 127 10.15 -6.54 3.80
CA VAL A 127 8.99 -7.33 4.27
C VAL A 127 8.09 -6.47 5.16
N PRO A 128 6.80 -6.82 5.35
CA PRO A 128 5.94 -6.13 6.31
C PRO A 128 6.54 -6.11 7.72
N SER A 129 6.25 -5.07 8.50
CA SER A 129 6.92 -4.86 9.80
C SER A 129 6.69 -6.00 10.81
N TYR A 130 5.54 -6.67 10.79
CA TYR A 130 5.28 -7.83 11.64
C TYR A 130 6.14 -9.04 11.26
N VAL A 131 6.47 -9.21 9.97
CA VAL A 131 7.40 -10.23 9.49
C VAL A 131 8.84 -9.86 9.88
N ALA A 132 9.21 -8.58 9.70
CA ALA A 132 10.51 -8.06 10.11
C ALA A 132 10.72 -8.25 11.62
N SER A 133 9.69 -7.99 12.44
CA SER A 133 9.71 -8.24 13.89
C SER A 133 10.10 -9.68 14.23
N THR A 134 9.46 -10.67 13.60
CA THR A 134 9.80 -12.08 13.83
C THR A 134 11.24 -12.41 13.45
N ILE A 135 11.69 -11.95 12.27
CA ILE A 135 13.04 -12.24 11.76
C ILE A 135 14.12 -11.55 12.61
N LEU A 136 13.87 -10.33 13.09
CA LEU A 136 14.84 -9.53 13.82
C LEU A 136 14.88 -9.81 15.32
N ARG A 137 13.88 -10.51 15.87
CA ARG A 137 13.81 -10.79 17.32
C ARG A 137 15.08 -11.44 17.90
N PRO A 138 15.75 -12.41 17.22
CA PRO A 138 17.01 -12.97 17.71
C PRO A 138 18.17 -11.97 17.74
N LEU A 139 18.13 -10.92 16.90
CA LEU A 139 19.16 -9.88 16.87
C LEU A 139 18.88 -8.75 17.87
N SER A 140 17.63 -8.25 17.90
CA SER A 140 17.23 -7.16 18.77
C SER A 140 15.76 -7.28 19.16
N ALA A 141 15.52 -7.66 20.41
CA ALA A 141 14.17 -7.70 20.98
C ALA A 141 13.51 -6.31 20.94
N VAL A 142 14.27 -5.24 21.20
CA VAL A 142 13.77 -3.86 21.18
C VAL A 142 13.28 -3.46 19.79
N ALA A 143 14.06 -3.76 18.74
CA ALA A 143 13.64 -3.47 17.37
C ALA A 143 12.40 -4.30 16.98
N ALA A 144 12.39 -5.58 17.33
CA ALA A 144 11.26 -6.45 17.06
C ALA A 144 9.97 -5.99 17.76
N ASP A 145 10.05 -5.63 19.04
CA ASP A 145 8.91 -5.14 19.82
C ASP A 145 8.39 -3.80 19.28
N ALA A 146 9.27 -2.92 18.82
CA ALA A 146 8.88 -1.67 18.17
C ALA A 146 8.09 -1.95 16.87
N LEU A 147 8.66 -2.75 15.96
CA LEU A 147 8.04 -3.04 14.66
C LEU A 147 6.69 -3.78 14.76
N LEU A 148 6.51 -4.58 15.80
CA LEU A 148 5.25 -5.29 16.08
C LEU A 148 4.10 -4.35 16.48
N LYS A 149 4.38 -3.14 16.97
CA LYS A 149 3.36 -2.15 17.34
C LYS A 149 2.63 -1.56 16.14
N LEU A 150 3.19 -1.68 14.94
CA LEU A 150 2.60 -1.12 13.72
C LEU A 150 1.36 -1.91 13.31
N TYR A 151 0.21 -1.24 13.32
CA TYR A 151 -1.08 -1.84 13.02
C TYR A 151 -1.36 -1.90 11.51
N TYR A 152 -2.01 -2.98 11.07
CA TYR A 152 -2.44 -3.21 9.69
C TYR A 152 -3.89 -3.72 9.73
N PRO A 153 -4.88 -2.92 9.31
CA PRO A 153 -6.25 -3.40 9.18
C PRO A 153 -6.36 -4.40 8.03
N PRO A 154 -7.24 -5.39 8.16
CA PRO A 154 -7.68 -6.19 7.03
C PRO A 154 -8.45 -5.34 6.02
N VAL A 155 -8.27 -5.64 4.74
CA VAL A 155 -9.00 -5.03 3.62
C VAL A 155 -9.55 -6.12 2.72
N ALA A 156 -10.79 -5.98 2.25
CA ALA A 156 -11.36 -6.77 1.16
C ALA A 156 -11.55 -5.91 -0.08
N ALA A 157 -11.15 -6.41 -1.25
CA ALA A 157 -11.56 -5.92 -2.56
C ALA A 157 -12.66 -6.83 -3.11
N VAL A 158 -13.83 -6.26 -3.34
CA VAL A 158 -14.97 -6.93 -3.98
C VAL A 158 -15.15 -6.31 -5.35
N THR A 159 -15.10 -7.13 -6.40
CA THR A 159 -15.35 -6.71 -7.77
C THR A 159 -16.62 -7.39 -8.25
N ILE A 160 -17.64 -6.59 -8.49
CA ILE A 160 -18.94 -7.06 -8.99
C ILE A 160 -19.40 -6.18 -10.14
N SER A 161 -20.38 -6.66 -10.89
CA SER A 161 -20.80 -5.98 -12.10
C SER A 161 -22.29 -6.14 -12.40
N TYR A 162 -22.88 -5.10 -13.00
CA TYR A 162 -24.30 -5.06 -13.36
C TYR A 162 -24.49 -4.68 -14.83
N PRO A 163 -25.62 -5.04 -15.45
CA PRO A 163 -26.04 -4.44 -16.71
C PRO A 163 -26.11 -2.90 -16.60
N LYS A 164 -25.81 -2.18 -17.67
CA LYS A 164 -25.88 -0.70 -17.69
C LYS A 164 -27.25 -0.17 -17.30
N GLU A 165 -28.30 -0.89 -17.69
CA GLU A 165 -29.70 -0.56 -17.45
C GLU A 165 -30.08 -0.71 -15.97
N ALA A 166 -29.26 -1.41 -15.17
CA ALA A 166 -29.43 -1.52 -13.73
C ALA A 166 -29.12 -0.20 -13.01
N ILE A 167 -28.38 0.73 -13.63
CA ILE A 167 -28.07 2.03 -13.03
C ILE A 167 -29.31 2.93 -13.06
N ARG A 168 -29.55 3.61 -11.94
CA ARG A 168 -30.61 4.61 -11.80
C ARG A 168 -30.40 5.77 -12.76
N LYS A 169 -31.44 6.16 -13.50
CA LYS A 169 -31.33 7.17 -14.57
C LYS A 169 -30.92 8.53 -14.02
N GLU A 170 -31.34 8.88 -12.80
CA GLU A 170 -30.99 10.10 -12.09
C GLU A 170 -29.50 10.18 -11.70
N CYS A 171 -28.77 9.05 -11.69
CA CYS A 171 -27.33 9.01 -11.43
C CYS A 171 -26.50 9.22 -12.71
N LEU A 172 -27.13 9.26 -13.88
CA LEU A 172 -26.46 9.41 -15.17
C LEU A 172 -26.39 10.89 -15.59
N ILE A 173 -25.23 11.29 -16.12
CA ILE A 173 -25.01 12.62 -16.72
C ILE A 173 -24.73 12.40 -18.20
N ASP A 174 -25.60 12.92 -19.07
CA ASP A 174 -25.58 12.68 -20.51
C ASP A 174 -25.65 11.18 -20.88
N GLY A 175 -26.45 10.42 -20.12
CA GLY A 175 -26.64 8.98 -20.35
C GLY A 175 -25.48 8.09 -19.86
N GLU A 176 -24.45 8.67 -19.24
CA GLU A 176 -23.30 7.93 -18.72
C GLU A 176 -23.04 8.24 -17.24
N LEU A 177 -22.46 7.27 -16.55
CA LEU A 177 -21.98 7.46 -15.19
C LEU A 177 -20.62 8.18 -15.24
N LYS A 178 -20.60 9.47 -14.89
CA LYS A 178 -19.37 10.28 -14.94
C LYS A 178 -18.70 10.34 -13.57
N GLY A 179 -17.43 9.97 -13.50
CA GLY A 179 -16.60 10.12 -12.31
C GLY A 179 -15.48 9.08 -12.22
N PHE A 180 -14.47 9.36 -11.39
CA PHE A 180 -13.49 8.34 -11.00
C PHE A 180 -14.10 7.41 -9.94
N GLY A 181 -14.85 7.99 -8.99
CA GLY A 181 -15.44 7.28 -7.87
C GLY A 181 -16.04 8.15 -6.80
N GLN A 182 -16.62 7.51 -5.78
CA GLN A 182 -17.19 8.19 -4.61
C GLN A 182 -16.61 7.61 -3.33
N LEU A 183 -16.42 8.48 -2.33
CA LEU A 183 -16.06 8.15 -0.94
C LEU A 183 -17.24 8.49 -0.04
N HIS A 184 -17.69 7.55 0.78
CA HIS A 184 -18.88 7.72 1.63
C HIS A 184 -18.50 8.00 3.09
N PRO A 185 -18.93 9.13 3.67
CA PRO A 185 -18.78 9.41 5.10
C PRO A 185 -19.69 8.52 5.96
N ARG A 186 -19.28 8.29 7.22
CA ARG A 186 -20.04 7.50 8.21
C ARG A 186 -21.48 8.01 8.44
N SER A 187 -21.70 9.31 8.29
CA SER A 187 -23.00 9.94 8.56
C SER A 187 -24.09 9.60 7.54
N GLN A 188 -23.77 8.91 6.44
CA GLN A 188 -24.72 8.62 5.36
C GLN A 188 -25.47 7.29 5.50
N GLY A 189 -25.25 6.49 6.56
CA GLY A 189 -26.10 5.32 6.88
C GLY A 189 -26.03 4.15 5.88
N VAL A 190 -24.98 4.08 5.07
CA VAL A 190 -24.72 3.03 4.07
C VAL A 190 -24.01 1.83 4.76
N GLU A 191 -24.47 0.58 4.51
CA GLU A 191 -24.36 -0.61 5.38
C GLU A 191 -23.15 -1.53 5.14
N THR A 192 -22.30 -1.32 4.12
CA THR A 192 -20.95 -1.92 3.94
C THR A 192 -19.96 -1.50 5.02
N LEU A 193 -20.51 -0.92 6.09
CA LEU A 193 -19.89 -0.42 7.29
C LEU A 193 -20.45 -1.05 8.57
N GLU A 194 -21.40 -1.98 8.53
CA GLU A 194 -21.99 -2.54 9.76
C GLU A 194 -21.39 -3.90 10.12
N MET A 195 -20.47 -3.88 11.10
CA MET A 195 -20.40 -4.74 12.30
C MET A 195 -18.98 -4.73 12.91
N CYS A 196 -18.47 -3.56 13.30
CA CYS A 196 -17.34 -3.38 14.22
C CYS A 196 -17.20 -1.88 14.57
N PRO A 197 -16.66 -1.51 15.75
CA PRO A 197 -16.77 -0.15 16.29
C PRO A 197 -15.95 0.92 15.54
N PHE A 198 -15.19 0.58 14.49
CA PHE A 198 -14.41 1.55 13.72
C PHE A 198 -14.45 1.20 12.20
N LYS A 199 -14.91 2.14 11.35
CA LYS A 199 -15.58 1.90 10.02
C LYS A 199 -14.95 2.74 8.85
N PHE A 200 -14.77 2.19 7.61
CA PHE A 200 -14.06 2.78 6.41
C PHE A 200 -14.74 2.81 5.01
N SER A 201 -14.33 3.78 4.19
CA SER A 201 -14.83 4.20 2.85
C SER A 201 -14.64 3.23 1.68
N VAL A 202 -15.67 3.17 0.83
CA VAL A 202 -15.70 2.64 -0.54
C VAL A 202 -14.90 3.56 -1.47
N ALA A 203 -14.07 3.04 -2.37
CA ALA A 203 -13.60 3.74 -3.57
C ALA A 203 -14.21 3.05 -4.79
N LEU A 204 -15.34 3.54 -5.29
CA LEU A 204 -15.95 3.03 -6.52
C LEU A 204 -15.04 3.42 -7.68
N ASP A 205 -14.24 2.55 -8.29
CA ASP A 205 -13.70 2.89 -9.61
C ASP A 205 -14.85 2.79 -10.61
N MET A 206 -15.46 3.92 -10.99
CA MET A 206 -16.61 3.99 -11.91
C MET A 206 -16.19 3.87 -13.38
N ASN A 207 -14.99 3.39 -13.67
CA ASN A 207 -14.55 3.23 -15.04
C ASN A 207 -15.02 1.91 -15.66
N SER A 208 -16.25 1.90 -16.17
CA SER A 208 -16.64 0.96 -17.24
C SER A 208 -15.72 1.08 -18.49
N VAL A 209 -14.88 2.13 -18.59
CA VAL A 209 -14.02 2.42 -19.75
C VAL A 209 -12.54 2.03 -19.57
N MET A 210 -11.99 2.04 -18.34
CA MET A 210 -10.58 1.68 -18.10
C MET A 210 -10.38 0.16 -18.00
N TYR A 211 -11.26 -0.54 -17.27
CA TYR A 211 -11.12 -2.00 -17.06
C TYR A 211 -11.75 -2.86 -18.16
N SER A 212 -12.80 -2.38 -18.84
CA SER A 212 -13.39 -3.13 -19.98
C SER A 212 -12.39 -3.37 -21.12
N ARG A 213 -11.37 -2.50 -21.29
CA ARG A 213 -10.27 -2.73 -22.24
C ARG A 213 -9.24 -3.76 -21.76
N LEU A 214 -9.12 -3.97 -20.45
CA LEU A 214 -8.22 -4.95 -19.83
C LEU A 214 -8.84 -6.35 -19.82
N LEU A 215 -10.12 -6.47 -19.47
CA LEU A 215 -10.83 -7.76 -19.36
C LEU A 215 -11.32 -8.32 -20.69
N LYS A 216 -11.60 -7.50 -21.71
CA LYS A 216 -11.85 -7.97 -23.10
C LYS A 216 -10.74 -8.83 -23.70
N ARG A 217 -9.55 -8.90 -23.06
CA ARG A 217 -8.42 -9.74 -23.49
C ARG A 217 -8.18 -10.97 -22.62
N ALA A 218 -8.92 -11.15 -21.54
CA ALA A 218 -8.79 -12.28 -20.62
C ALA A 218 -10.05 -13.17 -20.70
N THR A 219 -10.18 -13.90 -21.83
CA THR A 219 -10.87 -15.21 -21.94
C THR A 219 -12.32 -15.36 -21.45
N TYR A 220 -13.05 -14.29 -21.11
CA TYR A 220 -14.48 -14.35 -20.85
C TYR A 220 -15.24 -13.49 -21.85
N ASP A 221 -16.27 -14.08 -22.47
CA ASP A 221 -17.21 -13.42 -23.36
C ASP A 221 -18.16 -12.56 -22.51
N ILE A 222 -17.63 -11.46 -21.98
CA ILE A 222 -18.33 -10.56 -21.07
C ILE A 222 -19.22 -9.64 -21.93
N PRO A 223 -20.55 -9.61 -21.73
CA PRO A 223 -21.46 -8.75 -22.47
C PRO A 223 -20.99 -7.29 -22.50
N THR A 224 -21.11 -6.64 -23.65
CA THR A 224 -20.53 -5.32 -23.95
C THR A 224 -21.17 -4.14 -23.19
N GLN A 225 -22.09 -4.42 -22.26
CA GLN A 225 -22.93 -3.46 -21.55
C GLN A 225 -22.90 -3.68 -20.03
N ILE A 226 -21.71 -3.85 -19.46
CA ILE A 226 -21.54 -4.07 -18.02
C ILE A 226 -20.81 -2.89 -17.38
N CYS A 227 -21.29 -2.48 -16.19
CA CYS A 227 -20.61 -1.55 -15.30
C CYS A 227 -19.96 -2.34 -14.16
N GLU A 228 -18.64 -2.19 -14.01
CA GLU A 228 -17.84 -2.85 -12.99
C GLU A 228 -17.63 -1.93 -11.79
N PHE A 229 -17.73 -2.48 -10.60
CA PHE A 229 -17.47 -1.78 -9.35
C PHE A 229 -16.42 -2.54 -8.56
N LEU A 230 -15.26 -1.91 -8.34
CA LEU A 230 -14.30 -2.33 -7.34
C LEU A 230 -14.64 -1.62 -6.04
N ILE A 231 -14.84 -2.38 -4.95
CA ILE A 231 -15.08 -1.82 -3.63
C ILE A 231 -14.01 -2.33 -2.67
N LEU A 232 -13.26 -1.40 -2.10
CA LEU A 232 -12.33 -1.66 -1.00
C LEU A 232 -13.06 -1.47 0.34
N ARG A 233 -12.99 -2.48 1.22
CA ARG A 233 -13.56 -2.46 2.56
C ARG A 233 -12.45 -2.74 3.57
N ALA A 234 -12.06 -1.76 4.37
CA ALA A 234 -11.19 -1.98 5.54
C ALA A 234 -12.03 -2.26 6.78
N ILE A 235 -11.62 -3.25 7.58
CA ILE A 235 -12.27 -3.59 8.85
C ILE A 235 -11.29 -3.27 9.97
N ASP A 236 -11.60 -2.30 10.82
CA ASP A 236 -10.74 -1.90 11.93
C ASP A 236 -11.11 -2.72 13.19
N PHE A 237 -10.10 -3.36 13.78
CA PHE A 237 -10.23 -4.12 15.01
C PHE A 237 -9.71 -3.29 16.17
N ALA A 238 -10.53 -3.09 17.20
CA ALA A 238 -10.20 -2.27 18.36
C ALA A 238 -9.03 -2.80 19.24
N ALA A 239 -8.39 -3.92 18.90
CA ALA A 239 -7.38 -4.55 19.76
C ALA A 239 -6.18 -5.12 18.98
N PRO A 240 -4.93 -4.74 19.34
CA PRO A 240 -3.70 -5.33 18.82
C PRO A 240 -3.61 -6.85 19.00
N LYS A 241 -4.28 -7.41 20.02
CA LYS A 241 -4.32 -8.84 20.31
C LYS A 241 -5.14 -9.68 19.32
N ALA A 242 -6.09 -9.08 18.59
CA ALA A 242 -6.93 -9.80 17.63
C ALA A 242 -6.23 -10.02 16.27
N GLN A 243 -5.11 -9.33 16.02
CA GLN A 243 -4.38 -9.40 14.76
C GLN A 243 -3.65 -10.74 14.56
N LEU A 244 -3.37 -11.47 15.66
CA LEU A 244 -2.66 -12.75 15.64
C LEU A 244 -3.57 -13.96 15.36
N LEU A 245 -4.90 -13.79 15.44
CA LEU A 245 -5.89 -14.88 15.41
C LEU A 245 -6.62 -15.04 14.07
N MET A 246 -6.33 -14.20 13.07
CA MET A 246 -7.06 -14.20 11.79
C MET A 246 -6.11 -14.52 10.63
N LEU A 247 -5.69 -15.79 10.56
CA LEU A 247 -5.06 -16.40 9.37
C LEU A 247 -6.11 -17.06 8.45
N ASP A 248 -7.38 -16.73 8.63
CA ASP A 248 -8.46 -17.39 7.92
C ASP A 248 -8.93 -16.60 6.69
N SER A 249 -9.62 -17.30 5.80
CA SER A 249 -10.11 -16.79 4.49
C SER A 249 -11.17 -15.65 4.61
N SER A 250 -11.40 -15.15 5.82
CA SER A 250 -12.46 -14.23 6.19
C SER A 250 -11.91 -12.84 6.51
N CYS A 251 -12.63 -11.80 6.10
CA CYS A 251 -12.32 -10.41 6.46
C CYS A 251 -13.22 -10.04 7.63
N GLY A 252 -12.69 -9.87 8.84
CA GLY A 252 -13.52 -9.49 9.98
C GLY A 252 -14.54 -10.54 10.40
N GLY A 253 -14.32 -11.82 10.08
CA GLY A 253 -15.28 -12.91 10.30
C GLY A 253 -16.34 -13.06 9.20
N LEU A 254 -16.32 -12.22 8.15
CA LEU A 254 -17.27 -12.33 7.03
C LEU A 254 -16.76 -13.28 5.95
N THR A 255 -17.69 -14.07 5.39
CA THR A 255 -17.44 -14.88 4.19
C THR A 255 -17.41 -14.02 2.94
N LYS A 256 -16.84 -14.55 1.84
CA LYS A 256 -16.83 -13.85 0.54
C LYS A 256 -18.24 -13.53 0.03
N SER A 257 -19.22 -14.40 0.26
CA SER A 257 -20.63 -14.15 -0.11
C SER A 257 -21.18 -12.97 0.68
N GLN A 258 -21.00 -12.95 2.00
CA GLN A 258 -21.47 -11.85 2.84
C GLN A 258 -20.81 -10.50 2.48
N LEU A 259 -19.56 -10.52 2.02
CA LEU A 259 -18.88 -9.34 1.49
C LEU A 259 -19.54 -8.84 0.18
N VAL A 260 -19.90 -9.76 -0.72
CA VAL A 260 -20.62 -9.46 -1.96
C VAL A 260 -22.02 -8.90 -1.65
N ASP A 261 -22.80 -9.59 -0.82
CA ASP A 261 -24.17 -9.20 -0.46
C ASP A 261 -24.21 -7.81 0.17
N SER A 262 -23.22 -7.52 1.03
CA SER A 262 -23.07 -6.20 1.63
C SER A 262 -22.81 -5.11 0.59
N VAL A 263 -21.92 -5.38 -0.37
CA VAL A 263 -21.54 -4.45 -1.45
C VAL A 263 -22.71 -4.23 -2.41
N ASP A 264 -23.43 -5.28 -2.79
CA ASP A 264 -24.65 -5.20 -3.60
C ASP A 264 -25.72 -4.33 -2.94
N ARG A 265 -26.02 -4.61 -1.67
CA ARG A 265 -27.02 -3.86 -0.89
C ARG A 265 -26.74 -2.36 -0.86
N ASP A 266 -25.47 -1.97 -0.74
CA ASP A 266 -25.09 -0.56 -0.74
C ASP A 266 -25.15 0.08 -2.13
N LEU A 267 -24.70 -0.63 -3.15
CA LEU A 267 -24.86 -0.17 -4.52
C LEU A 267 -26.34 0.03 -4.86
N ARG A 268 -27.23 -0.86 -4.41
CA ARG A 268 -28.68 -0.72 -4.55
C ARG A 268 -29.28 0.43 -3.77
N LYS A 269 -28.64 0.91 -2.69
CA LYS A 269 -29.08 2.13 -1.99
C LYS A 269 -28.70 3.40 -2.76
N MET A 270 -27.57 3.37 -3.47
CA MET A 270 -26.92 4.57 -4.00
C MET A 270 -27.05 4.76 -5.52
N LEU A 271 -26.83 3.71 -6.30
CA LEU A 271 -26.58 3.80 -7.75
C LEU A 271 -27.42 2.82 -8.57
N ILE A 272 -27.73 1.65 -8.02
CA ILE A 272 -28.40 0.56 -8.71
C ILE A 272 -29.89 0.58 -8.37
N ASN A 273 -30.73 0.28 -9.35
CA ASN A 273 -32.17 0.10 -9.17
C ASN A 273 -32.42 -1.06 -8.20
N THR A 274 -33.34 -0.88 -7.24
CA THR A 274 -33.62 -1.90 -6.21
C THR A 274 -34.03 -3.24 -6.81
N ASN A 275 -34.74 -3.22 -7.95
CA ASN A 275 -35.27 -4.39 -8.65
C ASN A 275 -34.33 -4.91 -9.75
N ALA A 276 -33.09 -4.41 -9.83
CA ALA A 276 -32.12 -4.92 -10.80
C ALA A 276 -31.79 -6.40 -10.52
N PRO A 277 -31.38 -7.18 -11.55
CA PRO A 277 -30.83 -8.52 -11.34
C PRO A 277 -29.66 -8.53 -10.35
N ASP A 278 -29.39 -9.70 -9.78
CA ASP A 278 -28.21 -9.87 -8.94
C ASP A 278 -26.92 -9.61 -9.73
N PRO A 279 -25.88 -9.06 -9.06
CA PRO A 279 -24.63 -8.76 -9.74
C PRO A 279 -23.87 -10.01 -10.14
N LEU A 280 -23.16 -9.92 -11.26
CA LEU A 280 -22.13 -10.89 -11.59
C LEU A 280 -20.88 -10.62 -10.74
N VAL A 281 -20.46 -11.62 -9.96
CA VAL A 281 -19.26 -11.55 -9.13
C VAL A 281 -18.02 -11.84 -9.98
N LEU A 282 -17.14 -10.85 -10.10
CA LEU A 282 -15.90 -10.96 -10.86
C LEU A 282 -14.71 -11.36 -9.99
N GLY A 283 -14.72 -11.01 -8.70
CA GLY A 283 -13.68 -11.45 -7.78
C GLY A 283 -13.82 -10.87 -6.38
N VAL A 284 -13.38 -11.66 -5.39
CA VAL A 284 -13.26 -11.22 -3.99
C VAL A 284 -11.86 -11.56 -3.49
N ARG A 285 -11.11 -10.54 -3.10
CA ARG A 285 -9.77 -10.67 -2.52
C ARG A 285 -9.76 -10.08 -1.12
N VAL A 286 -9.22 -10.82 -0.16
CA VAL A 286 -9.04 -10.36 1.22
C VAL A 286 -7.55 -10.30 1.53
N TRP A 287 -7.12 -9.22 2.16
CA TRP A 287 -5.81 -9.02 2.75
C TRP A 287 -6.00 -8.85 4.26
N PRO A 288 -5.69 -9.86 5.09
CA PRO A 288 -5.85 -9.76 6.54
C PRO A 288 -5.01 -8.64 7.18
N GLN A 289 -3.88 -8.30 6.55
CA GLN A 289 -2.99 -7.22 6.96
C GLN A 289 -2.61 -6.42 5.70
N ALA A 290 -3.36 -5.37 5.40
CA ALA A 290 -3.29 -4.71 4.09
C ALA A 290 -2.34 -3.49 4.08
N ILE A 291 -2.63 -2.48 4.90
CA ILE A 291 -1.99 -1.16 4.82
C ILE A 291 -1.47 -0.76 6.20
N PRO A 292 -0.17 -0.47 6.40
CA PRO A 292 0.32 -0.01 7.69
C PRO A 292 -0.32 1.33 8.05
N GLN A 293 -0.83 1.42 9.28
CA GLN A 293 -1.45 2.64 9.81
C GLN A 293 -0.40 3.50 10.48
N PHE A 294 -0.19 4.69 9.93
CA PHE A 294 0.79 5.65 10.45
C PHE A 294 0.17 6.42 11.61
N MET A 295 -0.02 5.72 12.73
CA MET A 295 -0.66 6.26 13.93
C MET A 295 0.21 7.38 14.56
N ILE A 296 -0.37 8.16 15.47
CA ILE A 296 0.42 9.05 16.33
C ILE A 296 1.52 8.22 17.02
N GLY A 297 2.78 8.66 16.92
CA GLY A 297 3.95 7.93 17.39
C GLY A 297 4.63 7.01 16.35
N HIS A 298 4.12 6.93 15.11
CA HIS A 298 4.71 6.07 14.06
C HIS A 298 6.20 6.31 13.82
N LEU A 299 6.62 7.58 13.75
CA LEU A 299 8.03 7.92 13.54
C LEU A 299 8.88 7.52 14.74
N ASP A 300 8.37 7.71 15.97
CA ASP A 300 9.09 7.32 17.18
C ASP A 300 9.28 5.79 17.26
N VAL A 301 8.31 5.02 16.76
CA VAL A 301 8.43 3.57 16.61
C VAL A 301 9.53 3.19 15.61
N LEU A 302 9.59 3.87 14.46
CA LEU A 302 10.65 3.65 13.47
C LEU A 302 12.03 4.03 14.02
N ASP A 303 12.13 5.19 14.67
CA ASP A 303 13.37 5.67 15.28
C ASP A 303 13.83 4.70 16.36
N THR A 304 12.93 4.17 17.19
CA THR A 304 13.24 3.14 18.19
C THR A 304 13.82 1.90 17.54
N ALA A 305 13.20 1.40 16.46
CA ALA A 305 13.68 0.21 15.77
C ALA A 305 15.06 0.45 15.11
N GLN A 306 15.22 1.56 14.39
CA GLN A 306 16.45 1.90 13.69
C GLN A 306 17.61 2.16 14.67
N ASN A 307 17.35 2.88 15.77
CA ASN A 307 18.34 3.13 16.80
C ASN A 307 18.75 1.85 17.53
N ALA A 308 17.79 0.96 17.83
CA ALA A 308 18.10 -0.33 18.44
C ALA A 308 18.98 -1.20 17.54
N LEU A 309 18.75 -1.18 16.23
CA LEU A 309 19.61 -1.90 15.27
C LEU A 309 21.01 -1.26 15.18
N SER A 310 21.07 0.06 15.08
CA SER A 310 22.33 0.81 14.93
C SER A 310 23.21 0.70 16.19
N ASN A 311 22.63 0.91 17.37
CA ASN A 311 23.32 0.84 18.66
C ASN A 311 23.68 -0.60 19.04
N GLY A 312 22.91 -1.59 18.56
CA GLY A 312 23.20 -3.01 18.72
C GLY A 312 24.34 -3.52 17.84
N GLY A 313 24.98 -2.64 17.04
CA GLY A 313 26.09 -3.01 16.17
C GLY A 313 25.66 -3.69 14.86
N PHE A 314 24.36 -3.72 14.55
CA PHE A 314 23.82 -4.34 13.34
C PHE A 314 23.93 -3.40 12.12
N LYS A 315 25.14 -2.90 11.85
CA LYS A 315 25.42 -2.03 10.70
C LYS A 315 25.26 -2.80 9.37
N GLY A 316 24.70 -2.14 8.37
CA GLY A 316 24.42 -2.75 7.07
C GLY A 316 23.05 -3.44 6.99
N LEU A 317 22.27 -3.45 8.07
CA LEU A 317 20.87 -3.85 8.07
C LEU A 317 19.98 -2.60 7.96
N PHE A 318 19.20 -2.51 6.90
CA PHE A 318 18.33 -1.37 6.59
C PHE A 318 16.86 -1.79 6.63
N LEU A 319 16.00 -0.94 7.19
CA LEU A 319 14.55 -1.11 7.13
C LEU A 319 14.00 -0.36 5.92
N GLY A 320 13.13 -1.01 5.14
CA GLY A 320 12.51 -0.40 3.97
C GLY A 320 11.05 -0.81 3.80
N GLY A 321 10.47 -0.44 2.66
CA GLY A 321 9.09 -0.78 2.31
C GLY A 321 8.07 0.24 2.80
N ASN A 322 6.80 -0.14 2.72
CA ASN A 322 5.68 0.79 2.81
C ASN A 322 5.44 1.37 4.22
N TYR A 323 5.92 0.70 5.28
CA TYR A 323 5.83 1.20 6.65
C TYR A 323 6.96 2.17 7.01
N VAL A 324 8.02 2.24 6.20
CA VAL A 324 9.16 3.16 6.37
C VAL A 324 9.00 4.37 5.45
N SER A 325 8.91 4.14 4.14
CA SER A 325 9.01 5.21 3.13
C SER A 325 7.67 5.89 2.79
N GLY A 326 6.56 5.22 3.11
CA GLY A 326 5.19 5.66 2.82
C GLY A 326 4.37 4.60 2.08
N VAL A 327 3.04 4.66 2.22
CA VAL A 327 2.12 3.61 1.74
C VAL A 327 1.87 3.62 0.23
N ALA A 328 2.04 4.78 -0.42
CA ALA A 328 1.77 4.93 -1.84
C ALA A 328 2.88 4.32 -2.70
N LEU A 329 2.53 3.68 -3.82
CA LEU A 329 3.49 3.06 -4.75
C LEU A 329 4.63 4.01 -5.13
N GLY A 330 4.33 5.25 -5.50
CA GLY A 330 5.36 6.23 -5.85
C GLY A 330 6.32 6.53 -4.70
N ARG A 331 5.83 6.56 -3.45
CA ARG A 331 6.68 6.74 -2.26
C ARG A 331 7.52 5.51 -1.94
N CYS A 332 7.01 4.30 -2.16
CA CYS A 332 7.82 3.08 -2.05
C CYS A 332 8.96 3.08 -3.08
N VAL A 333 8.72 3.55 -4.31
CA VAL A 333 9.74 3.64 -5.35
C VAL A 333 10.78 4.71 -5.00
N GLU A 334 10.35 5.92 -4.64
CA GLU A 334 11.25 7.00 -4.19
C GLU A 334 12.11 6.53 -3.00
N GLY A 335 11.49 5.95 -1.97
CA GLY A 335 12.22 5.44 -0.81
C GLY A 335 13.14 4.25 -1.10
N ALA A 336 12.88 3.47 -2.13
CA ALA A 336 13.80 2.41 -2.55
C ALA A 336 15.10 2.99 -3.15
N TYR A 337 15.03 4.15 -3.82
CA TYR A 337 16.23 4.87 -4.26
C TYR A 337 16.99 5.46 -3.08
N ASP A 338 16.28 6.08 -2.12
CA ASP A 338 16.89 6.62 -0.89
C ASP A 338 17.66 5.51 -0.14
N VAL A 339 17.04 4.35 0.08
CA VAL A 339 17.70 3.20 0.75
C VAL A 339 18.84 2.60 -0.09
N ALA A 340 18.74 2.61 -1.41
CA ALA A 340 19.82 2.13 -2.28
C ALA A 340 21.07 3.02 -2.19
N GLU A 341 20.88 4.33 -2.04
CA GLU A 341 21.98 5.29 -1.79
C GLU A 341 22.64 4.99 -0.44
N GLU A 342 21.86 4.84 0.64
CA GLU A 342 22.39 4.48 1.97
C GLU A 342 23.18 3.15 1.96
N VAL A 343 22.68 2.15 1.23
CA VAL A 343 23.38 0.86 1.07
C VAL A 343 24.69 1.05 0.30
N THR A 344 24.69 1.87 -0.75
CA THR A 344 25.89 2.15 -1.55
C THR A 344 26.95 2.86 -0.72
N ASP A 345 26.56 3.88 0.04
CA ASP A 345 27.44 4.61 0.95
C ASP A 345 28.05 3.68 2.00
N TYR A 346 27.23 2.80 2.60
CA TYR A 346 27.72 1.81 3.56
C TYR A 346 28.72 0.84 2.94
N LEU A 347 28.43 0.30 1.75
CA LEU A 347 29.30 -0.65 1.07
C LEU A 347 30.60 -0.01 0.57
N SER A 348 30.59 1.27 0.20
CA SER A 348 31.78 2.01 -0.25
C SER A 348 32.91 2.00 0.81
N GLN A 349 32.54 2.04 2.09
CA GLN A 349 33.48 2.00 3.23
C GLN A 349 34.27 0.68 3.34
N TYR A 350 33.86 -0.37 2.61
CA TYR A 350 34.53 -1.66 2.56
C TYR A 350 35.38 -1.84 1.32
N VAL A 351 35.06 -1.13 0.22
CA VAL A 351 35.87 -1.13 -1.01
C VAL A 351 37.21 -0.44 -0.76
N TYR A 352 37.19 0.74 -0.14
CA TYR A 352 38.42 1.48 0.20
C TYR A 352 39.31 0.80 1.25
N ARG A 353 38.78 -0.15 2.03
CA ARG A 353 39.56 -0.91 3.01
C ARG A 353 40.31 -2.11 2.41
N GLN A 354 40.00 -2.53 1.18
CA GLN A 354 40.74 -3.60 0.51
C GLN A 354 41.95 -3.11 -0.30
N GLU A 355 42.04 -1.80 -0.60
CA GLU A 355 43.19 -1.23 -1.33
C GLU A 355 44.32 -0.72 -0.42
N CYS A 356 44.07 -0.63 0.91
CA CYS A 356 45.04 -0.15 1.89
C CYS A 356 45.67 -1.24 2.77
N ASN A 357 45.37 -2.52 2.49
CA ASN A 357 46.02 -3.70 3.07
C ASN A 357 46.61 -4.54 1.94
#